data_AF-A0AAV2THT9-F1
#
_entry.id   AF-A0AAV2THT9-F1
#
_cell.length_a   1.000
_cell.length_b   1.000
_cell.length_c   1.000
_cell.angle_alpha   90.00
_cell.angle_beta   90.00
_cell.angle_gamma   90.00
#
_symmetry.space_group_name_H-M   'P 1'
#
loop_
_entity.id
_entity.type
_entity.pdbx_description
1 polymer ?
#
loop_
_entity_poly.entity_id
_entity_poly.type
_entity_poly.pdbx_seq_one_letter_code
_entity_poly.pdbx_strand_id
1 'polypeptide(L)'
;MFISDVGRFFSALFYITSFNLGYSQGYYWLFCYNCTSALPGCGDPIDVRLVHWRRCTGVNVNQDYCVKFIEKVSDEVTVTRGCLSDFLKNTQHRYLMPQVHRHGYCGNAKDYQQSLMHRLKGDLLAETAMGLFTDEHEDYKRYCFCNDWNGCNHSSVNMPLPRLLSMLIFSAMIFLKHFTI
;
A
#
# COMPACT_ATOMS: atom_id res chain seq x y z
N MET A 1 -23.41 36.46 35.60
CA MET A 1 -22.21 35.71 36.01
C MET A 1 -21.92 34.68 34.91
N PHE A 2 -21.27 35.13 33.83
CA PHE A 2 -21.09 34.38 32.57
C PHE A 2 -19.67 34.64 32.05
N ILE A 3 -18.65 34.47 32.90
CA ILE A 3 -17.24 34.65 32.52
C ILE A 3 -16.40 33.71 33.39
N SER A 4 -16.44 32.41 33.12
CA SER A 4 -15.44 31.47 33.69
C SER A 4 -15.10 30.28 32.79
N ASP A 5 -15.92 29.95 31.78
CA ASP A 5 -15.71 28.75 30.94
C ASP A 5 -15.00 28.98 29.60
N VAL A 6 -14.39 30.16 29.39
CA VAL A 6 -13.57 30.42 28.20
C VAL A 6 -12.11 29.98 28.40
N GLY A 7 -11.65 29.86 29.66
CA GLY A 7 -10.25 29.59 30.00
C GLY A 7 -9.80 28.13 29.92
N ARG A 8 -10.73 27.16 29.88
CA ARG A 8 -10.38 25.72 29.80
C ARG A 8 -10.25 25.19 28.37
N PHE A 9 -10.84 25.88 27.38
CA PHE A 9 -10.71 25.50 25.98
C PHE A 9 -9.33 25.84 25.38
N PHE A 10 -8.69 26.93 25.83
CA PHE A 10 -7.41 27.37 25.30
C PHE A 10 -6.20 26.57 25.81
N SER A 11 -6.31 25.88 26.94
CA SER A 11 -5.23 25.03 27.49
C SER A 11 -5.07 23.70 26.74
N ALA A 12 -6.17 23.15 26.19
CA ALA A 12 -6.14 21.89 25.44
C ALA A 12 -5.51 22.03 24.05
N LEU A 13 -5.56 23.21 23.45
CA LEU A 13 -5.00 23.48 22.11
C LEU A 13 -3.47 23.58 22.10
N PHE A 14 -2.83 23.86 23.25
CA PHE A 14 -1.37 23.94 23.35
C PHE A 14 -0.70 22.58 23.60
N TYR A 15 -1.42 21.57 24.08
CA TYR A 15 -0.87 20.22 24.26
C TYR A 15 -0.92 19.37 22.99
N ILE A 16 -1.70 19.76 21.98
CA ILE A 16 -1.83 19.00 20.72
C ILE A 16 -0.74 19.40 19.71
N THR A 17 -0.06 20.53 19.90
CA THR A 17 0.93 21.06 18.93
C THR A 17 2.37 20.59 19.14
N SER A 18 2.65 19.71 20.11
CA SER A 18 4.01 19.29 20.45
C SER A 18 4.49 17.97 19.83
N PHE A 19 3.74 17.34 18.92
CA PHE A 19 4.05 15.97 18.46
C PHE A 19 4.30 15.81 16.94
N ASN A 20 4.70 16.87 16.23
CA ASN A 20 4.91 16.79 14.77
C ASN A 20 6.22 17.40 14.28
N LEU A 21 7.31 17.25 15.04
CA LEU A 21 8.66 17.49 14.51
C LEU A 21 9.57 16.32 14.85
N GLY A 22 9.85 15.50 13.84
CA GLY A 22 10.96 14.56 13.86
C GLY A 22 10.59 13.07 13.89
N TYR A 23 9.81 12.58 12.92
CA TYR A 23 10.00 11.18 12.53
C TYR A 23 11.34 11.09 11.80
N SER A 24 12.39 10.87 12.60
CA SER A 24 13.68 10.42 12.12
C SER A 24 13.46 9.18 11.24
N GLN A 25 14.04 9.19 10.04
CA GLN A 25 14.13 8.04 9.16
C GLN A 25 14.98 6.98 9.88
N GLY A 26 14.32 6.18 10.72
CA GLY A 26 14.92 5.04 11.36
C GLY A 26 15.35 4.06 10.28
N TYR A 27 16.61 3.64 10.36
CA TYR A 27 17.15 2.50 9.63
C TYR A 27 16.36 1.25 10.06
N TYR A 28 15.22 1.02 9.41
CA TYR A 28 14.28 0.00 9.81
C TYR A 28 14.68 -1.30 9.15
N TRP A 29 14.80 -2.36 9.93
CA TRP A 29 15.01 -3.70 9.41
C TRP A 29 13.72 -4.14 8.70
N LEU A 30 13.64 -3.95 7.38
CA LEU A 30 12.49 -4.39 6.61
C LEU A 30 12.49 -5.91 6.42
N PHE A 31 11.36 -6.53 6.70
CA PHE A 31 11.11 -7.95 6.40
C PHE A 31 9.98 -8.06 5.37
N CYS A 32 10.27 -8.77 4.29
CA CYS A 32 9.31 -9.03 3.20
C CYS A 32 9.16 -10.53 2.99
N TYR A 33 7.98 -10.95 2.54
CA TYR A 33 7.83 -12.28 1.95
C TYR A 33 8.64 -12.37 0.66
N ASN A 34 9.38 -13.46 0.50
CA ASN A 34 10.12 -13.76 -0.71
C ASN A 34 9.63 -15.08 -1.27
N CYS A 35 8.67 -14.98 -2.19
CA CYS A 35 8.02 -16.15 -2.76
C CYS A 35 7.41 -15.80 -4.12
N THR A 36 7.14 -16.82 -4.90
CA THR A 36 6.36 -16.74 -6.14
C THR A 36 5.14 -17.64 -6.01
N SER A 37 4.05 -17.35 -6.72
CA SER A 37 2.82 -18.13 -6.73
C SER A 37 3.00 -19.59 -7.17
N ALA A 38 4.14 -19.94 -7.75
CA ALA A 38 4.53 -21.33 -7.99
C ALA A 38 4.82 -22.11 -6.69
N LEU A 39 5.10 -21.43 -5.58
CA LEU A 39 5.23 -22.05 -4.25
C LEU A 39 3.87 -22.08 -3.54
N PRO A 40 3.56 -23.17 -2.81
CA PRO A 40 2.32 -23.27 -2.04
C PRO A 40 2.24 -22.16 -1.00
N GLY A 41 1.07 -21.51 -0.92
CA GLY A 41 0.81 -20.42 0.02
C GLY A 41 1.20 -19.02 -0.46
N CYS A 42 1.88 -18.86 -1.60
CA CYS A 42 2.24 -17.53 -2.13
C CYS A 42 1.22 -16.96 -3.13
N GLY A 43 -0.02 -17.45 -3.13
CA GLY A 43 -1.10 -16.93 -3.97
C GLY A 43 -1.57 -15.52 -3.57
N ASP A 44 -2.71 -15.10 -4.11
CA ASP A 44 -3.46 -13.93 -3.63
C ASP A 44 -4.89 -14.40 -3.28
N PRO A 45 -5.23 -14.59 -2.00
CA PRO A 45 -4.50 -14.18 -0.79
C PRO A 45 -3.29 -15.07 -0.45
N ILE A 46 -2.35 -14.52 0.32
CA ILE A 46 -1.18 -15.24 0.83
C ILE A 46 -1.53 -16.07 2.07
N ASP A 47 -1.03 -17.30 2.15
CA ASP A 47 -1.05 -18.12 3.36
C ASP A 47 0.23 -17.86 4.18
N VAL A 48 0.10 -17.00 5.18
CA VAL A 48 1.19 -16.60 6.08
C VAL A 48 1.78 -17.76 6.90
N ARG A 49 1.11 -18.91 6.97
CA ARG A 49 1.60 -20.09 7.70
C ARG A 49 2.65 -20.87 6.91
N LEU A 50 2.58 -20.80 5.58
CA LEU A 50 3.42 -21.58 4.67
C LEU A 50 4.59 -20.77 4.10
N VAL A 51 4.48 -19.44 4.12
CA VAL A 51 5.46 -18.55 3.51
C VAL A 51 6.34 -17.91 4.57
N HIS A 52 7.66 -17.97 4.37
CA HIS A 52 8.62 -17.32 5.24
C HIS A 52 8.94 -15.90 4.77
N TRP A 53 9.02 -14.99 5.73
CA TRP A 53 9.62 -13.69 5.52
C TRP A 53 11.15 -13.80 5.49
N ARG A 54 11.81 -12.82 4.86
CA ARG A 54 13.25 -12.62 4.98
C ARG A 54 13.55 -11.16 5.18
N ARG A 55 14.68 -10.90 5.83
CA ARG A 55 15.23 -9.55 5.93
C ARG A 55 15.68 -9.07 4.55
N CYS A 56 15.31 -7.86 4.20
CA CYS A 56 15.86 -7.19 3.03
C CYS A 56 17.28 -6.71 3.33
N THR A 57 18.26 -7.43 2.79
CA THR A 57 19.69 -7.11 2.89
C THR A 57 20.19 -6.80 1.47
N GLY A 58 19.86 -5.59 1.01
CA GLY A 58 20.08 -5.16 -0.36
C GLY A 58 21.24 -4.20 -0.53
N VAL A 59 21.51 -3.82 -1.80
CA VAL A 59 22.15 -2.53 -2.11
C VAL A 59 21.42 -1.47 -1.29
N ASN A 60 22.13 -0.54 -0.65
CA ASN A 60 21.51 0.61 0.02
C ASN A 60 20.74 1.42 -1.03
N VAL A 61 19.50 1.03 -1.27
CA VAL A 61 18.53 1.86 -1.96
C VAL A 61 18.09 2.87 -0.92
N ASN A 62 17.95 4.14 -1.31
CA ASN A 62 17.57 5.22 -0.38
C ASN A 62 16.23 4.96 0.34
N GLN A 63 15.48 3.92 -0.07
CA GLN A 63 14.22 3.49 0.52
C GLN A 63 14.09 1.96 0.41
N ASP A 64 13.93 1.29 1.55
CA ASP A 64 13.56 -0.13 1.60
C ASP A 64 12.05 -0.27 1.40
N TYR A 65 11.64 -1.03 0.38
CA TYR A 65 10.24 -1.40 0.14
C TYR A 65 10.12 -2.90 -0.14
N CYS A 66 9.00 -3.49 0.29
CA CYS A 66 8.51 -4.75 -0.24
C CYS A 66 7.78 -4.50 -1.54
N VAL A 67 8.02 -5.36 -2.52
CA VAL A 67 7.38 -5.32 -3.82
C VAL A 67 6.48 -6.55 -3.95
N LYS A 68 5.22 -6.33 -4.30
CA LYS A 68 4.32 -7.35 -4.84
C LYS A 68 4.20 -7.11 -6.33
N PHE A 69 4.79 -7.99 -7.11
CA PHE A 69 4.71 -8.02 -8.56
C PHE A 69 3.58 -8.96 -8.97
N ILE A 70 2.68 -8.49 -9.81
CA ILE A 70 1.55 -9.25 -10.34
C ILE A 70 1.70 -9.26 -11.85
N GLU A 71 1.79 -10.43 -12.44
CA GLU A 71 1.89 -10.62 -13.88
C GLU A 71 0.74 -11.53 -14.31
N LYS A 72 -0.11 -10.99 -15.17
CA LYS A 72 -1.18 -11.73 -15.82
C LYS A 72 -0.78 -12.00 -17.26
N VAL A 73 -0.82 -13.28 -17.64
CA VAL A 73 -0.62 -13.74 -19.01
C VAL A 73 -1.81 -14.63 -19.37
N SER A 74 -2.62 -14.20 -20.34
CA SER A 74 -3.90 -14.81 -20.67
C SER A 74 -4.79 -14.92 -19.43
N ASP A 75 -5.08 -16.15 -18.98
CA ASP A 75 -5.91 -16.42 -17.80
C ASP A 75 -5.10 -16.80 -16.56
N GLU A 76 -3.77 -16.86 -16.66
CA GLU A 76 -2.89 -17.21 -15.55
C GLU A 76 -2.35 -15.94 -14.88
N VAL A 77 -2.57 -15.84 -13.56
CA VAL A 77 -2.04 -14.75 -12.74
C VAL A 77 -0.93 -15.28 -11.86
N THR A 78 0.27 -14.78 -12.08
CA THR A 78 1.44 -15.07 -11.25
C THR A 78 1.73 -13.90 -10.31
N VAL A 79 2.01 -14.22 -9.06
CA VAL A 79 2.30 -13.22 -8.03
C VAL A 79 3.66 -13.51 -7.43
N THR A 80 4.56 -12.53 -7.54
CA THR A 80 5.91 -12.61 -6.98
C THR A 80 6.07 -11.54 -5.91
N ARG A 81 6.49 -11.93 -4.71
CA ARG A 81 6.77 -11.05 -3.58
C ARG A 81 8.25 -11.07 -3.28
N GLY A 82 8.82 -9.91 -2.96
CA GLY A 82 10.21 -9.81 -2.58
C GLY A 82 10.62 -8.41 -2.13
N CYS A 83 11.91 -8.25 -1.85
CA CYS A 83 12.50 -6.95 -1.52
C CYS A 83 12.75 -6.12 -2.79
N LEU A 84 12.51 -4.81 -2.74
CA LEU A 84 12.80 -3.90 -3.86
C LEU A 84 14.25 -4.03 -4.34
N SER A 85 15.20 -4.16 -3.41
CA SER A 85 16.60 -4.33 -3.73
C SER A 85 16.91 -5.58 -4.55
N ASP A 86 16.16 -6.67 -4.39
CA ASP A 86 16.31 -7.88 -5.21
C ASP A 86 15.71 -7.69 -6.60
N PHE A 87 14.55 -7.03 -6.70
CA PHE A 87 13.98 -6.64 -8.00
C PHE A 87 14.90 -5.70 -8.78
N LEU A 88 15.55 -4.75 -8.11
CA LEU A 88 16.48 -3.81 -8.75
C LEU A 88 17.77 -4.49 -9.22
N LYS A 89 18.19 -5.62 -8.65
CA LYS A 89 19.33 -6.40 -9.17
C LYS A 89 19.04 -7.00 -10.54
N ASN A 90 17.78 -7.35 -10.81
CA ASN A 90 17.35 -7.85 -12.11
C ASN A 90 17.13 -6.67 -13.09
N THR A 91 17.82 -6.70 -14.23
CA THR A 91 17.75 -5.66 -15.26
C THR A 91 16.35 -5.51 -15.86
N GLN A 92 15.64 -6.62 -16.05
CA GLN A 92 14.29 -6.62 -16.62
C GLN A 92 13.31 -5.89 -15.70
N HIS A 93 13.27 -6.24 -14.42
CA HIS A 93 12.40 -5.58 -13.46
C HIS A 93 12.78 -4.11 -13.28
N ARG A 94 14.07 -3.78 -13.22
CA ARG A 94 14.54 -2.39 -13.12
C ARG A 94 14.03 -1.51 -14.26
N TYR A 95 14.03 -2.03 -15.49
CA TYR A 95 13.55 -1.28 -16.65
C TYR A 95 12.03 -1.11 -16.64
N LEU A 96 11.29 -2.16 -16.30
CA LEU A 96 9.83 -2.19 -16.33
C LEU A 96 9.16 -1.47 -15.15
N MET A 97 9.87 -1.31 -14.02
CA MET A 97 9.32 -0.75 -12.79
C MET A 97 8.84 0.71 -12.97
N PRO A 98 7.66 1.09 -12.47
CA PRO A 98 7.14 2.46 -12.56
C PRO A 98 8.08 3.46 -11.86
N GLN A 99 8.01 4.73 -12.25
CA GLN A 99 8.92 5.75 -11.69
C GLN A 99 8.59 6.13 -10.24
N VAL A 100 7.31 6.04 -9.85
CA VAL A 100 6.84 6.45 -8.53
C VAL A 100 6.81 5.24 -7.61
N HIS A 101 7.65 5.27 -6.57
CA HIS A 101 7.63 4.30 -5.48
C HIS A 101 7.08 4.99 -4.22
N ARG A 102 5.90 4.59 -3.76
CA ARG A 102 5.28 5.12 -2.55
C ARG A 102 4.62 3.97 -1.80
N HIS A 103 4.60 4.05 -0.47
CA HIS A 103 3.85 3.10 0.35
C HIS A 103 2.38 3.05 -0.09
N GLY A 104 1.84 1.84 -0.24
CA GLY A 104 0.45 1.60 -0.62
C GLY A 104 0.14 1.90 -2.08
N TYR A 105 1.14 2.28 -2.88
CA TYR A 105 0.96 2.58 -4.28
C TYR A 105 1.18 1.34 -5.14
N CYS A 106 0.22 1.07 -6.02
CA CYS A 106 0.33 0.10 -7.10
C CYS A 106 0.35 0.86 -8.42
N GLY A 107 1.31 0.54 -9.28
CA GLY A 107 1.39 1.09 -10.63
C GLY A 107 1.58 -0.03 -11.64
N ASN A 108 1.01 0.13 -12.83
CA ASN A 108 1.33 -0.77 -13.92
C ASN A 108 2.77 -0.56 -14.38
N ALA A 109 3.34 -1.59 -15.00
CA ALA A 109 4.68 -1.54 -15.57
C ALA A 109 4.78 -0.48 -16.69
N LYS A 110 5.98 0.07 -16.87
CA LYS A 110 6.23 1.19 -17.81
C LYS A 110 5.87 0.87 -19.25
N ASP A 111 6.10 -0.36 -19.69
CA ASP A 111 5.73 -0.85 -21.02
C ASP A 111 4.22 -0.77 -21.24
N TYR A 112 3.43 -1.24 -20.28
CA TYR A 112 1.97 -1.13 -20.33
C TYR A 112 1.50 0.32 -20.19
N GLN A 113 2.10 1.11 -19.31
CA GLN A 113 1.79 2.54 -19.21
C GLN A 113 2.03 3.26 -20.54
N GLN A 114 3.12 2.96 -21.23
CA GLN A 114 3.43 3.55 -22.54
C GLN A 114 2.42 3.14 -23.61
N SER A 115 2.00 1.87 -23.65
CA SER A 115 0.96 1.42 -24.59
C SER A 115 -0.39 2.11 -24.32
N LEU A 116 -0.73 2.32 -23.04
CA LEU A 116 -1.95 3.04 -22.63
C LEU A 116 -1.91 4.51 -23.05
N MET A 117 -0.75 5.19 -22.99
CA MET A 117 -0.63 6.60 -23.42
C MET A 117 -0.97 6.80 -24.90
N HIS A 118 -0.79 5.78 -25.74
CA HIS A 118 -1.19 5.83 -27.15
C HIS A 118 -2.70 5.56 -27.36
N ARG A 119 -3.35 4.81 -26.45
CA ARG A 119 -4.74 4.37 -26.57
C ARG A 119 -5.74 5.27 -25.83
N LEU A 120 -5.34 5.83 -24.69
CA LEU A 120 -6.21 6.52 -23.74
C LEU A 120 -5.75 7.96 -23.51
N LYS A 121 -6.69 8.85 -23.13
CA LYS A 121 -6.44 10.26 -22.82
C LYS A 121 -7.24 10.69 -21.60
N GLY A 122 -6.80 11.76 -20.93
CA GLY A 122 -7.52 12.35 -19.80
C GLY A 122 -7.53 11.46 -18.55
N ASP A 123 -8.62 11.52 -17.79
CA ASP A 123 -8.74 10.87 -16.47
C ASP A 123 -8.63 9.34 -16.56
N LEU A 124 -9.19 8.72 -17.60
CA LEU A 124 -9.13 7.27 -17.81
C LEU A 124 -7.69 6.76 -17.96
N LEU A 125 -6.79 7.54 -18.58
CA LEU A 125 -5.38 7.20 -18.66
C LEU A 125 -4.73 7.21 -17.28
N ALA A 126 -5.01 8.25 -16.49
CA ALA A 126 -4.46 8.38 -15.14
C ALA A 126 -4.92 7.23 -14.23
N GLU A 127 -6.23 6.94 -14.23
CA GLU A 127 -6.81 5.86 -13.43
C GLU A 127 -6.27 4.48 -13.83
N THR A 128 -6.16 4.21 -15.13
CA THR A 128 -5.61 2.94 -15.62
C THR A 128 -4.11 2.84 -15.33
N ALA A 129 -3.32 3.91 -15.48
CA ALA A 129 -1.89 3.91 -15.17
C ALA A 129 -1.59 3.68 -13.68
N MET A 130 -2.49 4.14 -12.79
CA MET A 130 -2.49 3.89 -11.35
C MET A 130 -3.01 2.50 -10.98
N GLY A 131 -3.36 1.66 -11.96
CA GLY A 131 -3.86 0.31 -11.73
C GLY A 131 -5.23 0.27 -11.03
N LEU A 132 -6.00 1.36 -11.06
CA LEU A 132 -7.36 1.42 -10.52
C LEU A 132 -8.34 0.58 -11.35
N PHE A 133 -8.08 0.51 -12.67
CA PHE A 133 -8.81 -0.32 -13.61
C PHE A 133 -7.84 -1.26 -14.33
N THR A 134 -8.28 -2.52 -14.49
CA THR A 134 -7.63 -3.51 -15.35
C THR A 134 -8.71 -4.19 -16.16
N ASP A 135 -8.50 -4.27 -17.48
CA ASP A 135 -9.32 -5.13 -18.32
C ASP A 135 -8.98 -6.59 -17.97
N GLU A 136 -10.01 -7.42 -17.78
CA GLU A 136 -9.85 -8.83 -17.48
C GLU A 136 -9.36 -9.64 -18.69
N HIS A 137 -9.31 -9.06 -19.89
CA HIS A 137 -8.91 -9.79 -21.10
C HIS A 137 -7.51 -9.43 -21.62
N GLU A 138 -6.84 -8.46 -20.97
CA GLU A 138 -5.54 -7.96 -21.40
C GLU A 138 -4.42 -8.45 -20.47
N ASP A 139 -3.27 -8.74 -21.05
CA ASP A 139 -2.05 -9.05 -20.33
C ASP A 139 -1.52 -7.79 -19.64
N TYR A 140 -1.20 -7.89 -18.35
CA TYR A 140 -0.67 -6.76 -17.61
C TYR A 140 0.36 -7.17 -16.57
N LYS A 141 1.25 -6.22 -16.29
CA LYS A 141 2.28 -6.32 -15.26
C LYS A 141 2.09 -5.17 -14.31
N ARG A 142 2.02 -5.44 -13.00
CA ARG A 142 1.76 -4.45 -11.96
C ARG A 142 2.73 -4.60 -10.80
N TYR A 143 3.23 -3.48 -10.30
CA TYR A 143 4.12 -3.39 -9.16
C TYR A 143 3.44 -2.63 -8.03
N CYS A 144 3.33 -3.24 -6.86
CA CYS A 144 2.85 -2.61 -5.63
C CYS A 144 3.99 -2.47 -4.63
N PHE A 145 4.11 -1.30 -4.01
CA PHE A 145 5.18 -0.98 -3.06
C PHE A 145 4.61 -0.74 -1.67
N CYS A 146 5.16 -1.42 -0.67
CA CYS A 146 4.78 -1.22 0.74
C CYS A 146 6.03 -1.27 1.60
N ASN A 147 6.11 -0.38 2.59
CA ASN A 147 7.16 -0.40 3.61
C ASN A 147 6.65 -0.96 4.95
N ASP A 148 5.53 -1.68 4.93
CA ASP A 148 4.97 -2.33 6.12
C ASP A 148 5.72 -3.61 6.48
N TRP A 149 5.67 -3.94 7.77
CA TRP A 149 6.06 -5.25 8.26
C TRP A 149 5.25 -6.33 7.54
N ASN A 150 5.95 -7.22 6.81
CA ASN A 150 5.41 -8.32 5.98
C ASN A 150 4.97 -7.95 4.56
N GLY A 151 5.07 -6.69 4.14
CA GLY A 151 4.83 -6.25 2.76
C GLY A 151 3.36 -6.14 2.33
N CYS A 152 3.14 -6.01 1.01
CA CYS A 152 1.83 -5.73 0.40
C CYS A 152 0.90 -6.95 0.35
N ASN A 153 0.38 -7.41 1.50
CA ASN A 153 -0.57 -8.53 1.55
C ASN A 153 -2.03 -8.10 1.59
N HIS A 154 -2.27 -6.80 1.72
CA HIS A 154 -3.61 -6.26 1.59
C HIS A 154 -3.99 -6.37 0.11
N SER A 155 -4.97 -7.22 -0.20
CA SER A 155 -5.78 -6.99 -1.41
C SER A 155 -6.20 -5.54 -1.37
N SER A 156 -6.15 -4.82 -2.49
CA SER A 156 -6.76 -3.49 -2.63
C SER A 156 -8.04 -3.45 -1.79
N VAL A 157 -7.97 -2.75 -0.65
CA VAL A 157 -9.04 -2.77 0.33
C VAL A 157 -10.10 -1.86 -0.27
N ASN A 158 -10.93 -2.42 -1.15
CA ASN A 158 -12.32 -2.02 -1.21
C ASN A 158 -12.85 -2.31 0.19
N MET A 159 -12.67 -1.37 1.11
CA MET A 159 -13.28 -1.43 2.42
C MET A 159 -14.78 -1.45 2.10
N PRO A 160 -15.49 -2.55 2.34
CA PRO A 160 -16.90 -2.57 2.03
C PRO A 160 -17.53 -1.49 2.92
N LEU A 161 -18.26 -0.55 2.30
CA LEU A 161 -19.06 0.50 2.95
C LEU A 161 -19.66 0.11 4.33
N PRO A 162 -20.19 -1.13 4.54
CA PRO A 162 -20.72 -1.54 5.84
C PRO A 162 -19.70 -1.53 7.01
N ARG A 163 -18.39 -1.75 6.78
CA ARG A 163 -17.39 -1.69 7.85
C ARG A 163 -17.17 -0.26 8.35
N LEU A 164 -17.23 0.73 7.46
CA LEU A 164 -17.06 2.14 7.82
C LEU A 164 -18.28 2.63 8.63
N LEU A 165 -19.48 2.24 8.20
CA LEU A 165 -20.73 2.49 8.93
C LEU A 165 -20.72 1.85 10.33
N SER A 166 -20.23 0.61 10.48
CA SER A 166 -20.18 -0.03 11.80
C SER A 166 -19.27 0.71 12.80
N MET A 167 -18.15 1.28 12.35
CA MET A 167 -17.24 2.04 13.22
C MET A 167 -17.84 3.40 13.60
N LEU A 168 -18.53 4.07 12.67
CA LEU A 168 -19.24 5.33 12.94
C LEU A 168 -20.41 5.15 13.90
N ILE A 169 -21.15 4.03 13.79
CA ILE A 169 -22.24 3.72 14.72
C ILE A 169 -21.68 3.42 16.11
N PHE A 170 -20.58 2.64 16.21
CA PHE A 170 -19.97 2.32 17.49
C PHE A 170 -19.43 3.57 18.21
N SER A 171 -18.79 4.49 17.49
CA SER A 171 -18.32 5.74 18.06
C SER A 171 -19.48 6.66 18.46
N ALA A 172 -20.52 6.79 17.62
CA ALA A 172 -21.71 7.57 17.95
C ALA A 172 -22.44 7.06 19.21
N MET A 173 -22.53 5.73 19.39
CA MET A 173 -23.11 5.13 20.59
C MET A 173 -22.30 5.44 21.85
N ILE A 174 -20.96 5.46 21.76
CA ILE A 174 -20.09 5.86 22.87
C ILE A 174 -20.27 7.34 23.21
N PHE A 175 -20.35 8.21 22.19
CA PHE A 175 -20.58 9.65 22.40
C PHE A 175 -21.96 9.95 23.00
N LEU A 176 -23.01 9.26 22.54
CA LEU A 176 -24.36 9.41 23.11
C LEU A 176 -24.41 8.94 24.57
N LYS A 177 -23.77 7.81 24.88
CA LYS A 177 -23.68 7.31 26.27
C LYS A 177 -22.94 8.28 27.19
N HIS A 178 -21.95 9.03 26.68
CA HIS A 178 -21.22 10.01 27.47
C HIS A 178 -22.02 11.29 27.75
N PHE A 179 -22.95 11.66 26.87
CA PHE A 179 -23.82 12.85 27.03
C PHE A 179 -25.09 12.59 27.87
N THR A 180 -25.49 11.33 28.05
CA THR A 180 -26.65 10.93 28.86
C THR A 180 -26.34 10.67 30.34
N ILE A 181 -25.12 10.97 30.81
CA ILE A 181 -24.72 10.92 32.23
C ILE A 181 -24.52 12.34 32.73
#